data_AF-A0A1E7X9T9-F1
#
_entry.id   AF-A0A1E7X9T9-F1
#
_cell.length_a   1.000
_cell.length_b   1.000
_cell.length_c   1.000
_cell.angle_alpha   90.00
_cell.angle_beta   90.00
_cell.angle_gamma   90.00
#
_symmetry.space_group_name_H-M   'P 1'
#
loop_
_entity.id
_entity.type
_entity.pdbx_description
1 polymer ?
#
loop_
_entity_poly.entity_id
_entity_poly.type
_entity_poly.pdbx_seq_one_letter_code
_entity_poly.pdbx_strand_id
1 'polypeptide(L)' 'MGFSPKLIVADVSLIISIALAFFIQKSGFPSDVKIGLLILASIFLLVSVIINLVVANQRRKERKK' A
#
# COMPACT_ATOMS: atom_id res chain seq x y z
N MET A 1 -11.49 -10.45 -19.56
CA MET A 1 -11.13 -10.17 -18.16
C MET A 1 -9.78 -9.48 -18.16
N GLY A 2 -9.77 -8.14 -18.27
CA GLY A 2 -8.54 -7.37 -18.42
C GLY A 2 -7.86 -7.17 -17.07
N PHE A 3 -6.69 -7.78 -16.87
CA PHE A 3 -5.80 -7.51 -15.76
C PHE A 3 -5.48 -6.02 -15.74
N SER A 4 -5.91 -5.30 -14.69
CA SER A 4 -5.53 -3.89 -14.50
C SER A 4 -4.23 -3.86 -13.70
N PRO A 5 -3.09 -3.47 -14.29
CA PRO A 5 -1.78 -3.44 -13.62
C PRO A 5 -1.80 -2.64 -12.32
N LYS A 6 -2.73 -1.69 -12.21
CA LYS A 6 -2.95 -0.84 -11.03
C LYS A 6 -3.35 -1.64 -9.79
N LEU A 7 -4.16 -2.69 -9.95
CA LEU A 7 -4.58 -3.54 -8.82
C LEU A 7 -3.41 -4.38 -8.29
N ILE A 8 -2.59 -4.95 -9.18
CA ILE A 8 -1.39 -5.71 -8.79
C ILE A 8 -0.41 -4.81 -8.03
N VAL A 9 -0.19 -3.59 -8.51
CA VAL A 9 0.73 -2.63 -7.85
C VAL A 9 0.22 -2.25 -6.45
N ALA A 10 -1.10 -2.14 -6.26
CA ALA A 10 -1.69 -1.88 -4.95
C ALA A 10 -1.50 -3.05 -3.98
N ASP A 11 -1.75 -4.28 -4.43
CA ASP A 11 -1.59 -5.50 -3.63
C ASP A 11 -0.11 -5.74 -3.27
N VAL A 12 0.80 -5.59 -4.22
CA VAL A 12 2.24 -5.73 -3.98
C VAL A 12 2.74 -4.65 -3.01
N SER A 13 2.31 -3.39 -3.15
CA SER A 13 2.68 -2.32 -2.22
C SER A 13 2.16 -2.59 -0.80
N LEU A 14 0.96 -3.15 -0.68
CA LEU A 14 0.38 -3.51 0.62
C LEU A 14 1.18 -4.62 1.30
N ILE A 15 1.51 -5.69 0.56
CA ILE A 15 2.32 -6.82 1.06
C ILE A 15 3.69 -6.33 1.53
N ILE A 16 4.35 -5.45 0.76
CA ILE A 16 5.65 -4.87 1.11
C ILE A 16 5.54 -4.01 2.38
N SER A 17 4.49 -3.18 2.51
CA SER A 17 4.28 -2.35 3.70
C SER A 17 4.12 -3.18 4.98
N ILE A 18 3.33 -4.26 4.92
CA ILE A 18 3.12 -5.18 6.04
C ILE A 18 4.42 -5.93 6.40
N ALA A 19 5.15 -6.40 5.39
CA ALA A 19 6.43 -7.08 5.60
C ALA A 19 7.48 -6.17 6.25
N LEU A 20 7.57 -4.90 5.81
CA LEU A 20 8.43 -3.90 6.44
C LEU A 20 8.01 -3.66 7.90
N ALA A 21 6.72 -3.48 8.16
CA ALA A 21 6.21 -3.25 9.51
C ALA A 21 6.62 -4.38 10.48
N PHE A 22 6.44 -5.64 10.07
CA PHE A 22 6.88 -6.80 10.85
C PHE A 22 8.41 -6.87 11.02
N PHE A 23 9.16 -6.54 9.97
CA PHE A 23 10.61 -6.53 10.02
C PHE A 23 11.15 -5.47 11.00
N ILE A 24 10.57 -4.27 11.01
CA ILE A 24 10.90 -3.19 11.95
C ILE A 24 10.61 -3.63 13.39
N GLN A 25 9.47 -4.29 13.61
CA GLN A 25 9.04 -4.71 14.94
C GLN A 25 9.94 -5.81 15.52
N LYS A 26 10.37 -6.75 14.67
CA LYS A 26 11.23 -7.88 15.06
C LYS A 26 12.71 -7.48 15.19
N SER A 27 13.11 -6.40 14.52
CA SER A 27 14.51 -5.96 14.49
C SER A 27 14.80 -4.91 15.58
N GLY A 28 15.92 -5.08 16.28
CA GLY A 28 16.43 -4.15 17.29
C GLY A 28 17.06 -2.88 16.71
N PHE A 29 16.47 -2.30 15.66
CA PHE A 29 17.02 -1.10 15.03
C PHE A 29 17.00 0.10 15.99
N PRO A 30 17.99 1.01 15.86
CA PRO A 30 17.97 2.32 16.54
C PRO A 30 16.64 3.04 16.30
N SER A 31 16.18 3.79 17.30
CA SER A 31 14.89 4.50 17.29
C SER A 31 14.68 5.36 16.05
N ASP A 32 15.73 6.03 15.57
CA ASP A 32 15.66 6.94 14.42
C ASP A 32 15.39 6.19 13.11
N VAL A 33 15.97 4.99 12.97
CA VAL A 33 15.75 4.12 11.80
C VAL A 33 14.34 3.52 11.82
N LYS A 34 13.83 3.17 13.01
CA LYS A 34 12.45 2.68 13.17
C LYS A 34 11.43 3.74 12.75
N ILE A 35 11.66 5.00 13.14
CA ILE A 35 10.81 6.13 12.76
C ILE A 35 10.82 6.34 11.24
N GLY A 36 12.01 6.33 10.61
CA GLY A 36 12.13 6.45 9.16
C GLY A 36 11.38 5.34 8.41
N LEU A 37 11.49 4.09 8.89
CA LEU A 37 10.79 2.95 8.30
C LEU A 37 9.27 3.00 8.53
N LEU A 38 8.81 3.56 9.65
CA LEU A 38 7.39 3.75 9.95
C LEU A 38 6.75 4.82 9.05
N ILE A 39 7.48 5.92 8.79
CA ILE A 39 7.07 6.94 7.81
C ILE A 39 6.97 6.31 6.41
N LEU A 40 7.97 5.52 6.02
CA LEU A 40 7.98 4.84 4.73
C LEU A 40 6.80 3.87 4.57
N ALA A 41 6.51 3.05 5.58
CA ALA A 41 5.36 2.16 5.60
C ALA A 41 4.02 2.92 5.49
N SER A 42 3.92 4.07 6.15
CA SER A 42 2.74 4.95 6.08
C SER A 42 2.52 5.51 4.67
N ILE A 43 3.59 5.92 3.99
CA ILE A 43 3.52 6.40 2.59
C ILE A 43 3.02 5.28 1.67
N PHE A 44 3.57 4.07 1.80
CA PHE A 44 3.12 2.93 0.99
C PHE A 44 1.65 2.57 1.23
N LEU A 45 1.20 2.63 2.48
CA LEU A 45 -0.20 2.41 2.82
C LEU A 45 -1.10 3.46 2.16
N LEU A 46 -0.70 4.73 2.21
CA LEU A 46 -1.46 5.85 1.65
C LEU A 46 -1.60 5.71 0.12
N VAL A 47 -0.51 5.34 -0.57
CA VAL A 47 -0.54 5.06 -2.01
C VAL A 47 -1.49 3.89 -2.34
N SER A 48 -1.43 2.79 -1.57
CA SER A 48 -2.31 1.64 -1.77
C SER A 48 -3.80 2.01 -1.62
N VAL A 49 -4.14 2.79 -0.58
CA VAL A 49 -5.51 3.27 -0.35
C VAL A 49 -5.98 4.18 -1.48
N ILE A 50 -5.16 5.12 -1.94
CA ILE A 50 -5.52 6.01 -3.06
C ILE A 50 -5.81 5.20 -4.32
N ILE A 51 -4.94 4.25 -4.69
CA ILE A 51 -5.13 3.44 -5.88
C ILE A 51 -6.44 2.65 -5.77
N ASN A 52 -6.69 2.02 -4.62
CA ASN A 52 -7.90 1.25 -4.40
C ASN A 52 -9.16 2.13 -4.46
N LEU A 53 -9.11 3.34 -3.90
CA LEU A 53 -10.20 4.31 -3.94
C LEU A 53 -10.48 4.81 -5.36
N VAL A 54 -9.44 5.08 -6.16
CA VAL A 54 -9.57 5.45 -7.58
C VAL A 54 -10.21 4.31 -8.36
N VAL A 55 -9.75 3.07 -8.18
CA VAL A 55 -10.31 1.88 -8.83
C VAL A 55 -11.78 1.66 -8.43
N ALA A 56 -12.11 1.82 -7.15
CA ALA A 56 -13.48 1.70 -6.65
C ALA A 56 -14.40 2.77 -7.28
N ASN A 57 -13.93 4.01 -7.40
CA ASN A 57 -14.65 5.09 -8.06
C ASN A 57 -14.82 4.86 -9.58
N GLN A 58 -13.79 4.32 -10.25
CA GLN A 58 -13.90 3.95 -11.67
C GLN A 58 -14.95 2.85 -11.87
N ARG A 59 -14.94 1.78 -11.06
CA ARG A 59 -15.96 0.72 -11.09
C ARG A 59 -17.37 1.24 -10.83
N ARG A 60 -17.54 2.22 -9.93
CA ARG A 60 -18.84 2.86 -9.68
C ARG A 60 -19.33 3.68 -10.86
N LYS A 61 -18.43 4.36 -11.58
CA LYS A 61 -18.77 5.11 -12.81
C LYS A 61 -19.13 4.15 -13.95
N GLU A 62 -18.41 3.04 -14.10
CA GLU A 62 -18.69 2.02 -15.11
C GLU A 62 -20.02 1.30 -14.88
N ARG A 63 -20.43 1.07 -13.62
CA ARG A 63 -21.74 0.46 -13.28
C ARG A 63 -22.94 1.38 -13.47
N LYS A 64 -22.73 2.69 -13.60
CA LYS A 64 -23.81 3.67 -13.83
C LYS A 64 -24.00 4.01 -15.31
N LYS A 65 -23.17 3.45 -16.19
CA LYS A 65 -23.25 3.60 -17.64
C LYS A 65 -23.92 2.36 -18.23
#